data_AF-K3WVZ3-F1
#
_entry.id   AF-K3WVZ3-F1
#
_cell.length_a   1.000
_cell.length_b   1.000
_cell.length_c   1.000
_cell.angle_alpha   90.00
_cell.angle_beta   90.00
_cell.angle_gamma   90.00
#
_symmetry.space_group_name_H-M   'P 1'
#
loop_
_entity.id
_entity.type
_entity.pdbx_description
1 polymer ?
#
loop_
_entity_poly.entity_id
_entity_poly.type
_entity_poly.pdbx_seq_one_letter_code
_entity_poly.pdbx_strand_id
1 'polypeptide(L)'
;MPTLDQFRDDLAQEEHDYKAEANKLRAAIDESIELRDEIQQKNIKLQRKIAMMLQKTQENSCGEQRREDKSTATENEKRYLECLRSVHEVKVQTLTAQAQYDHIALDLQARLDEKESKVSEIQDSFLEFKREIAKNAESMRTGKPIPKRVISQFEAADLKKDQEVEKVRLKNINLRTHLKKLEQQLHAREQLAEGLHLIDFEQLKIENQTLNEKIEERNEELHKLRKKTTSTVQVLTHIKEKLQFVLAENQTLKKESAELEEALTVNRDKLAKKKKERDVNRQMAQKLKSKEGFAKSELLIEDYEKREADLVDLERRLAELMQQYKYFTNLQKPANS
;
A
#
# COMPACT_ATOMS: atom_id res chain seq x y z
N MET A 1 0.14 -42.11 91.70
CA MET A 1 -0.33 -40.77 92.08
C MET A 1 0.82 -39.81 91.78
N PRO A 2 0.67 -38.90 90.81
CA PRO A 2 1.69 -37.88 90.57
C PRO A 2 1.88 -37.03 91.84
N THR A 3 3.11 -36.67 92.18
CA THR A 3 3.42 -35.87 93.38
C THR A 3 3.00 -34.41 93.18
N LEU A 4 2.67 -33.70 94.26
CA LEU A 4 2.28 -32.28 94.22
C LEU A 4 3.30 -31.37 93.50
N ASP A 5 4.58 -31.76 93.50
CA ASP A 5 5.64 -31.09 92.73
C ASP A 5 5.50 -31.27 91.21
N GLN A 6 5.05 -32.44 90.75
CA GLN A 6 4.85 -32.69 89.30
C GLN A 6 3.72 -31.82 88.74
N PHE A 7 2.62 -31.65 89.50
CA PHE A 7 1.55 -30.73 89.11
C PHE A 7 2.00 -29.26 89.11
N ARG A 8 2.94 -28.89 89.98
CA ARG A 8 3.46 -27.53 90.06
C ARG A 8 4.43 -27.23 88.91
N ASP A 9 5.26 -28.20 88.53
CA ASP A 9 6.16 -28.12 87.39
C ASP A 9 5.38 -28.13 86.05
N ASP A 10 4.32 -28.93 85.94
CA ASP A 10 3.45 -28.97 84.76
C ASP A 10 2.70 -27.62 84.58
N LEU A 11 2.17 -27.03 85.66
CA LEU A 11 1.56 -25.69 85.62
C LEU A 11 2.57 -24.58 85.28
N ALA A 12 3.81 -24.70 85.76
CA ALA A 12 4.87 -23.75 85.42
C ALA A 12 5.33 -23.88 83.95
N GLN A 13 5.31 -25.09 83.40
CA GLN A 13 5.57 -25.35 81.98
C GLN A 13 4.44 -24.82 81.09
N GLU A 14 3.18 -25.04 81.46
CA GLU A 14 2.04 -24.44 80.76
C GLU A 14 2.11 -22.91 80.77
N GLU A 15 2.39 -22.27 81.91
CA GLU A 15 2.56 -20.81 81.96
C GLU A 15 3.73 -20.31 81.10
N HIS A 16 4.82 -21.07 81.01
CA HIS A 16 5.96 -20.74 80.18
C HIS A 16 5.61 -20.86 78.70
N ASP A 17 4.88 -21.89 78.31
CA ASP A 17 4.43 -22.11 76.93
C ASP A 17 3.40 -21.07 76.49
N TYR A 18 2.46 -20.70 77.36
CA TYR A 18 1.54 -19.57 77.12
C TYR A 18 2.28 -18.23 76.96
N LYS A 19 3.31 -17.98 77.78
CA LYS A 19 4.14 -16.77 77.63
C LYS A 19 4.97 -16.80 76.34
N ALA A 20 5.47 -17.96 75.94
CA ALA A 20 6.21 -18.12 74.69
C ALA A 20 5.31 -17.92 73.46
N GLU A 21 4.08 -18.45 73.48
CA GLU A 21 3.09 -18.26 72.43
C GLU A 21 2.61 -16.80 72.36
N ALA A 22 2.36 -16.16 73.51
CA ALA A 22 2.01 -14.74 73.57
C ALA A 22 3.12 -13.84 73.02
N ASN A 23 4.39 -14.16 73.28
CA ASN A 23 5.54 -13.43 72.74
C ASN A 23 5.67 -13.62 71.22
N LYS A 24 5.42 -14.83 70.69
CA LYS A 24 5.38 -15.08 69.24
C LYS A 24 4.26 -14.29 68.55
N LEU A 25 3.06 -14.27 69.16
CA LEU A 25 1.93 -13.49 68.66
C LEU A 25 2.23 -11.98 68.66
N ARG A 26 2.87 -11.46 69.72
CA ARG A 26 3.29 -10.06 69.77
C ARG A 26 4.31 -9.73 68.67
N ALA A 27 5.32 -10.56 68.48
CA ALA A 27 6.30 -10.37 67.41
C ALA A 27 5.65 -10.38 66.01
N ALA A 28 4.68 -11.27 65.76
CA ALA A 28 3.94 -11.31 64.50
C ALA A 28 3.05 -10.08 64.28
N ILE A 29 2.47 -9.53 65.35
CA ILE A 29 1.69 -8.29 65.31
C ILE A 29 2.62 -7.10 64.99
N ASP A 30 3.77 -7.01 65.63
CA ASP A 30 4.74 -5.93 65.42
C ASP A 30 5.28 -5.96 63.98
N GLU A 31 5.65 -7.14 63.45
CA GLU A 31 6.06 -7.31 62.05
C GLU A 31 4.94 -6.89 61.07
N SER A 32 3.69 -7.24 61.38
CA SER A 32 2.54 -6.84 60.57
C SER A 32 2.29 -5.33 60.59
N ILE A 33 2.57 -4.66 61.72
CA ILE A 33 2.47 -3.19 61.85
C ILE A 33 3.57 -2.51 61.03
N GLU A 34 4.81 -2.99 61.09
CA GLU A 34 5.91 -2.46 60.30
C GLU A 34 5.63 -2.57 58.79
N LEU A 35 5.15 -3.73 58.33
CA LEU A 35 4.75 -3.94 56.94
C LEU A 35 3.63 -2.99 56.51
N ARG A 36 2.62 -2.79 57.37
CA ARG A 36 1.53 -1.85 57.11
C ARG A 36 2.05 -0.42 56.97
N ASP A 37 2.94 -0.01 57.86
CA ASP A 37 3.48 1.35 57.88
C ASP A 37 4.41 1.59 56.67
N GLU A 38 5.19 0.59 56.23
CA GLU A 38 5.93 0.64 54.97
C GLU A 38 5.01 0.84 53.76
N ILE A 39 3.93 0.07 53.69
CA ILE A 39 2.96 0.17 52.59
C ILE A 39 2.29 1.54 52.62
N GLN A 40 1.93 2.06 53.80
CA GLN A 40 1.37 3.41 53.94
C GLN A 40 2.36 4.48 53.48
N GLN A 41 3.64 4.39 53.85
CA GLN A 41 4.66 5.34 53.38
C GLN A 41 4.87 5.27 51.86
N LYS A 42 4.89 4.06 51.28
CA LYS A 42 4.94 3.85 49.82
C LYS A 42 3.72 4.49 49.15
N ASN A 43 2.53 4.30 49.73
CA ASN A 43 1.28 4.89 49.24
C ASN A 43 1.33 6.42 49.28
N ILE A 44 1.77 7.03 50.39
CA ILE A 44 1.92 8.49 50.50
C ILE A 44 2.91 9.03 49.46
N LYS A 45 4.04 8.34 49.22
CA LYS A 45 5.02 8.74 48.19
C LYS A 45 4.41 8.69 46.79
N LEU A 46 3.65 7.65 46.47
CA LEU A 46 2.95 7.51 45.18
C LEU A 46 1.88 8.58 45.02
N GLN A 47 1.08 8.84 46.05
CA GLN A 47 0.07 9.91 46.04
C GLN A 47 0.68 11.28 45.78
N ARG A 48 1.82 11.62 46.43
CA ARG A 48 2.55 12.87 46.15
C ARG A 48 3.05 12.95 44.72
N LYS A 49 3.56 11.84 44.17
CA LYS A 49 4.04 11.77 42.78
C LYS A 49 2.88 11.93 41.78
N ILE A 50 1.73 11.34 42.06
CA ILE A 50 0.50 11.54 41.28
C ILE A 50 0.03 12.99 41.34
N ALA A 51 0.00 13.61 42.53
CA ALA A 51 -0.37 15.02 42.68
C ALA A 51 0.54 15.97 41.88
N MET A 52 1.86 15.75 41.92
CA MET A 52 2.81 16.51 41.11
C MET A 52 2.60 16.31 39.61
N MET A 53 2.32 15.09 39.16
CA MET A 53 2.02 14.80 37.76
C MET A 53 0.72 15.49 37.33
N LEU A 54 -0.35 15.40 38.13
CA LEU A 54 -1.63 16.04 37.84
C LEU A 54 -1.53 17.56 37.80
N GLN A 55 -0.72 18.18 38.67
CA GLN A 55 -0.47 19.62 38.66
C GLN A 55 0.30 20.05 37.40
N LYS A 56 1.32 19.28 37.00
CA LYS A 56 2.09 19.51 35.76
C LYS A 56 1.25 19.31 34.50
N THR A 57 0.31 18.37 34.52
CA THR A 57 -0.68 18.18 33.45
C THR A 57 -1.72 19.30 33.43
N GLN A 58 -2.12 19.83 34.59
CA GLN A 58 -3.01 20.99 34.70
C GLN A 58 -2.41 22.25 34.07
N GLU A 59 -1.12 22.51 34.28
CA GLU A 59 -0.45 23.70 33.72
C GLU A 59 -0.32 23.65 32.18
N ASN A 60 -0.33 22.46 31.57
CA ASN A 60 -0.17 22.27 30.13
C ASN A 60 -1.48 22.21 29.32
N SER A 61 -2.65 22.11 29.95
CA SER A 61 -3.94 21.91 29.24
C SER A 61 -4.78 23.20 29.20
N CYS A 62 -4.91 23.83 28.04
CA CYS A 62 -5.86 24.92 27.80
C CYS A 62 -7.32 24.44 27.97
N GLY A 63 -8.23 25.34 28.36
CA GLY A 63 -9.52 25.03 28.99
C GLY A 63 -10.58 24.23 28.19
N GLU A 64 -10.40 24.01 26.88
CA GLU A 64 -11.33 23.21 26.06
C GLU A 64 -11.07 21.70 26.19
N GLN A 65 -9.81 21.26 26.19
CA GLN A 65 -9.44 19.85 26.45
C GLN A 65 -9.86 19.40 27.85
N ARG A 66 -9.83 20.28 28.86
CA ARG A 66 -10.27 19.96 30.23
C ARG A 66 -11.76 19.59 30.36
N ARG A 67 -12.64 20.03 29.46
CA ARG A 67 -14.07 19.69 29.52
C ARG A 67 -14.34 18.33 28.87
N GLU A 68 -13.69 18.05 27.74
CA GLU A 68 -13.75 16.76 27.07
C GLU A 68 -13.03 15.67 27.88
N ASP A 69 -11.87 15.96 28.46
CA ASP A 69 -11.11 15.05 29.32
C ASP A 69 -11.86 14.71 30.61
N LYS A 70 -12.64 15.64 31.17
CA LYS A 70 -13.49 15.37 32.34
C LYS A 70 -14.72 14.55 31.98
N SER A 71 -15.36 14.85 30.85
CA SER A 71 -16.50 14.06 30.37
C SER A 71 -16.08 12.63 30.08
N THR A 72 -14.97 12.44 29.37
CA THR A 72 -14.40 11.11 29.06
C THR A 72 -13.89 10.40 30.32
N ALA A 73 -13.27 11.11 31.28
CA ALA A 73 -12.89 10.51 32.56
C ALA A 73 -14.09 10.02 33.38
N THR A 74 -15.18 10.79 33.45
CA THR A 74 -16.41 10.36 34.15
C THR A 74 -17.11 9.21 33.43
N GLU A 75 -17.04 9.16 32.10
CA GLU A 75 -17.57 8.04 31.31
C GLU A 75 -16.72 6.78 31.48
N ASN A 76 -15.40 6.91 31.51
CA ASN A 76 -14.47 5.82 31.80
C ASN A 76 -14.63 5.30 33.23
N GLU A 77 -14.86 6.19 34.20
CA GLU A 77 -15.15 5.82 35.59
C GLU A 77 -16.48 5.05 35.69
N LYS A 78 -17.52 5.50 34.99
CA LYS A 78 -18.80 4.75 34.89
C LYS A 78 -18.60 3.36 34.28
N ARG A 79 -17.87 3.26 33.16
CA ARG A 79 -17.55 1.97 32.52
C ARG A 79 -16.73 1.06 33.43
N TYR A 80 -15.77 1.62 34.17
CA TYR A 80 -14.98 0.86 35.14
C TYR A 80 -15.84 0.34 36.29
N LEU A 81 -16.72 1.17 36.85
CA LEU A 81 -17.66 0.77 37.90
C LEU A 81 -18.67 -0.27 37.41
N GLU A 82 -19.15 -0.15 36.18
CA GLU A 82 -20.03 -1.12 35.55
C GLU A 82 -19.31 -2.46 35.29
N CYS A 83 -18.07 -2.41 34.82
CA CYS A 83 -17.21 -3.59 34.69
C CYS A 83 -16.96 -4.27 36.04
N LEU A 84 -16.62 -3.51 37.09
CA LEU A 84 -16.46 -4.04 38.44
C LEU A 84 -17.73 -4.68 38.97
N ARG A 85 -18.89 -4.08 38.71
CA ARG A 85 -20.20 -4.62 39.10
C ARG A 85 -20.47 -5.94 38.37
N SER A 86 -20.23 -5.98 37.06
CA SER A 86 -20.38 -7.19 36.25
C SER A 86 -19.44 -8.31 36.73
N VAL A 87 -18.18 -7.98 37.00
CA VAL A 87 -17.21 -8.95 37.56
C VAL A 87 -17.66 -9.45 38.93
N HIS A 88 -18.14 -8.57 39.81
CA HIS A 88 -18.66 -8.96 41.11
C HIS A 88 -19.90 -9.85 40.97
N GLU A 89 -20.83 -9.50 40.09
CA GLU A 89 -22.04 -10.29 39.82
C GLU A 89 -21.69 -11.68 39.30
N VAL A 90 -20.82 -11.79 38.30
CA VAL A 90 -20.34 -13.07 37.77
C VAL A 90 -19.63 -13.88 38.86
N LYS A 91 -18.84 -13.22 39.72
CA LYS A 91 -18.17 -13.89 40.85
C LYS A 91 -19.16 -14.43 41.86
N VAL A 92 -20.19 -13.66 42.23
CA VAL A 92 -21.26 -14.12 43.12
C VAL A 92 -22.03 -15.28 42.49
N GLN A 93 -22.41 -15.17 41.22
CA GLN A 93 -23.09 -16.24 40.48
C GLN A 93 -22.24 -17.52 40.41
N THR A 94 -20.94 -17.39 40.22
CA THR A 94 -20.02 -18.53 40.19
C THR A 94 -19.95 -19.19 41.57
N LEU A 95 -19.84 -18.42 42.64
CA LEU A 95 -19.80 -18.94 44.01
C LEU A 95 -21.12 -19.62 44.41
N THR A 96 -22.26 -19.04 44.05
CA THR A 96 -23.56 -19.66 44.34
C THR A 96 -23.76 -20.94 43.53
N ALA A 97 -23.37 -20.96 42.25
CA ALA A 97 -23.40 -22.15 41.42
C ALA A 97 -22.47 -23.24 41.99
N GLN A 98 -21.25 -22.89 42.41
CA GLN A 98 -20.33 -23.83 43.07
C GLN A 98 -20.96 -24.44 44.32
N ALA A 99 -21.49 -23.62 45.23
CA ALA A 99 -22.14 -24.12 46.44
C ALA A 99 -23.34 -25.04 46.14
N GLN A 100 -24.11 -24.74 45.09
CA GLN A 100 -25.21 -25.60 44.64
C GLN A 100 -24.70 -26.94 44.10
N TYR A 101 -23.67 -26.93 43.25
CA TYR A 101 -23.08 -28.16 42.70
C TYR A 101 -22.40 -29.00 43.78
N ASP A 102 -21.75 -28.37 44.76
CA ASP A 102 -21.15 -29.06 45.89
C ASP A 102 -22.22 -29.74 46.75
N HIS A 103 -23.32 -29.05 47.03
CA HIS A 103 -24.45 -29.66 47.75
C HIS A 103 -25.05 -30.84 46.97
N ILE A 104 -25.23 -30.71 45.66
CA ILE A 104 -25.75 -31.80 44.81
C ILE A 104 -24.77 -32.97 44.80
N ALA A 105 -23.46 -32.71 44.70
CA ALA A 105 -22.44 -33.74 44.72
C ALA A 105 -22.44 -34.51 46.05
N LEU A 106 -22.57 -33.81 47.19
CA LEU A 106 -22.68 -34.43 48.51
C LEU A 106 -23.94 -35.30 48.64
N ASP A 107 -25.10 -34.83 48.17
CA ASP A 107 -26.33 -35.64 48.20
C ASP A 107 -26.22 -36.87 47.31
N LEU A 108 -25.66 -36.74 46.11
CA LEU A 108 -25.43 -37.86 45.20
C LEU A 108 -24.43 -38.87 45.80
N GLN A 109 -23.38 -38.41 46.47
CA GLN A 109 -22.42 -39.27 47.15
C GLN A 109 -23.08 -40.03 48.30
N ALA A 110 -23.83 -39.34 49.16
CA ALA A 110 -24.53 -39.97 50.27
C ALA A 110 -25.52 -41.06 49.79
N ARG A 111 -26.23 -40.79 48.69
CA ARG A 111 -27.12 -41.79 48.06
C ARG A 111 -26.34 -42.97 47.48
N LEU A 112 -25.17 -42.73 46.89
CA LEU A 112 -24.32 -43.78 46.37
C LEU A 112 -23.82 -44.67 47.51
N ASP A 113 -23.30 -44.08 48.59
CA ASP A 113 -22.81 -44.81 49.77
C ASP A 113 -23.93 -45.65 50.41
N GLU A 114 -25.15 -45.10 50.53
CA GLU A 114 -26.31 -45.84 51.04
C GLU A 114 -26.66 -47.05 50.16
N LYS A 115 -26.60 -46.89 48.84
CA LYS A 115 -26.88 -47.98 47.90
C LYS A 115 -25.78 -49.03 47.92
N GLU A 116 -24.51 -48.63 48.03
CA GLU A 116 -23.39 -49.55 48.16
C GLU A 116 -23.47 -50.37 49.45
N SER A 117 -23.79 -49.75 50.59
CA SER A 117 -24.02 -50.46 51.86
C SER A 117 -25.12 -51.51 51.72
N LYS A 118 -26.27 -51.13 51.14
CA LYS A 118 -27.39 -52.06 50.91
C LYS A 118 -27.01 -53.22 49.98
N VAL A 119 -26.24 -52.95 48.92
CA VAL A 119 -25.77 -53.99 48.01
C VAL A 119 -24.83 -54.95 48.74
N SER A 120 -23.91 -54.45 49.56
CA SER A 120 -23.02 -55.29 50.37
C SER A 120 -23.80 -56.16 51.33
N GLU A 121 -24.76 -55.60 52.08
CA GLU A 121 -25.61 -56.33 53.02
C GLU A 121 -26.43 -57.45 52.32
N ILE A 122 -27.01 -57.13 51.16
CA ILE A 122 -27.75 -58.12 50.35
C ILE A 122 -26.80 -59.19 49.81
N GLN A 123 -25.61 -58.81 49.37
CA GLN A 123 -24.61 -59.76 48.86
C GLN A 123 -24.13 -60.70 49.98
N ASP A 124 -23.81 -60.18 51.16
CA ASP A 124 -23.34 -60.96 52.29
C ASP A 124 -24.42 -61.92 52.79
N SER A 125 -25.66 -61.43 52.95
CA SER A 125 -26.79 -62.29 53.33
C SER A 125 -27.08 -63.37 52.29
N PHE A 126 -26.96 -63.07 50.99
CA PHE A 126 -27.11 -64.06 49.93
C PHE A 126 -26.00 -65.12 49.94
N LEU A 127 -24.75 -64.71 50.18
CA LEU A 127 -23.61 -65.63 50.30
C LEU A 127 -23.77 -66.54 51.52
N GLU A 128 -24.23 -66.00 52.65
CA GLU A 128 -24.51 -66.79 53.85
C GLU A 128 -25.64 -67.80 53.60
N PHE A 129 -26.75 -67.37 52.99
CA PHE A 129 -27.85 -68.25 52.60
C PHE A 129 -27.40 -69.37 51.65
N LYS A 130 -26.60 -69.04 50.63
CA LYS A 130 -26.03 -70.03 49.69
C LYS A 130 -25.13 -71.03 50.42
N ARG A 131 -24.33 -70.58 51.38
CA ARG A 131 -23.47 -71.42 52.22
C ARG A 131 -24.29 -72.34 53.13
N GLU A 132 -25.38 -71.85 53.72
CA GLU A 132 -26.28 -72.65 54.55
C GLU A 132 -26.96 -73.76 53.74
N ILE A 133 -27.49 -73.44 52.56
CA ILE A 133 -28.06 -74.44 51.65
C ILE A 133 -27.01 -75.50 51.28
N ALA A 134 -25.79 -75.07 50.93
CA ALA A 134 -24.72 -75.98 50.53
C ALA A 134 -24.29 -76.94 51.68
N LYS A 135 -24.35 -76.48 52.94
CA LYS A 135 -24.08 -77.33 54.12
C LYS A 135 -25.17 -78.38 54.34
N ASN A 136 -26.43 -78.03 54.06
CA ASN A 136 -27.57 -78.93 54.21
C ASN A 136 -27.80 -79.83 52.99
N ALA A 137 -27.05 -79.63 51.90
CA ALA A 137 -27.13 -80.42 50.70
C ALA A 137 -26.39 -81.76 50.84
N GLU A 138 -26.98 -82.82 50.28
CA GLU A 138 -26.41 -84.16 50.22
C GLU A 138 -25.96 -84.51 48.80
N SER A 139 -24.90 -85.31 48.70
CA SER A 139 -24.42 -85.76 47.40
C SER A 139 -25.35 -86.84 46.82
N MET A 140 -25.90 -86.60 45.63
CA MET A 140 -26.77 -87.57 44.94
C MET A 140 -26.14 -88.96 44.74
N ARG A 141 -24.81 -89.06 44.72
CA ARG A 141 -24.09 -90.32 44.49
C ARG A 141 -23.81 -91.13 45.77
N THR A 142 -23.72 -90.48 46.91
CA THR A 142 -23.32 -91.12 48.19
C THR A 142 -24.32 -90.91 49.32
N GLY A 143 -25.33 -90.05 49.15
CA GLY A 143 -26.31 -89.69 50.19
C GLY A 143 -25.69 -89.03 51.42
N LYS A 144 -24.42 -88.61 51.34
CA LYS A 144 -23.67 -88.01 52.44
C LYS A 144 -23.65 -86.48 52.30
N PRO A 145 -23.62 -85.72 53.41
CA PRO A 145 -23.51 -84.27 53.37
C PRO A 145 -22.20 -83.85 52.69
N ILE A 146 -22.26 -82.73 51.95
CA ILE A 146 -21.09 -82.22 51.22
C ILE A 146 -20.01 -81.78 52.22
N PRO A 147 -18.75 -82.22 52.07
CA PRO A 147 -17.68 -81.80 52.98
C PRO A 147 -17.43 -80.29 52.90
N LYS A 148 -17.23 -79.63 54.06
CA LYS A 148 -16.95 -78.19 54.16
C LYS A 148 -15.82 -77.72 53.21
N ARG A 149 -14.78 -78.55 53.04
CA ARG A 149 -13.66 -78.28 52.12
C ARG A 149 -14.11 -78.12 50.66
N VAL A 150 -15.08 -78.92 50.22
CA VAL A 150 -15.61 -78.88 48.85
C VAL A 150 -16.49 -77.64 48.66
N ILE A 151 -17.29 -77.28 49.68
CA ILE A 151 -18.09 -76.05 49.67
C ILE A 151 -17.17 -74.82 49.54
N SER A 152 -16.10 -74.74 50.33
CA SER A 152 -15.13 -73.63 50.23
C SER A 152 -14.42 -73.57 48.88
N GLN A 153 -14.19 -74.72 48.22
CA GLN A 153 -13.62 -74.75 46.86
C GLN A 153 -14.62 -74.18 45.83
N PHE A 154 -15.91 -74.51 45.94
CA PHE A 154 -16.94 -73.93 45.09
C PHE A 154 -17.11 -72.43 45.33
N GLU A 155 -17.14 -71.98 46.60
CA GLU A 155 -17.19 -70.55 46.94
C GLU A 155 -16.00 -69.78 46.33
N ALA A 156 -14.78 -70.33 46.41
CA ALA A 156 -13.60 -69.71 45.82
C ALA A 156 -13.64 -69.69 44.27
N ALA A 157 -14.18 -70.74 43.65
CA ALA A 157 -14.33 -70.82 42.20
C ALA A 157 -15.39 -69.83 41.69
N ASP A 158 -16.52 -69.73 42.39
CA ASP A 158 -17.60 -68.78 42.08
C ASP A 158 -17.10 -67.34 42.23
N LEU A 159 -16.43 -67.01 43.33
CA LEU A 159 -15.85 -65.68 43.54
C LEU A 159 -14.87 -65.30 42.43
N LYS A 160 -14.02 -66.24 41.98
CA LYS A 160 -13.11 -66.00 40.86
C LYS A 160 -13.87 -65.73 39.56
N LYS A 161 -14.98 -66.45 39.32
CA LYS A 161 -15.83 -66.23 38.14
C LYS A 161 -16.57 -64.90 38.19
N ASP A 162 -17.07 -64.51 39.36
CA ASP A 162 -17.72 -63.21 39.55
C ASP A 162 -16.74 -62.06 39.26
N GLN A 163 -15.50 -62.16 39.73
CA GLN A 163 -14.44 -61.18 39.41
C GLN A 163 -14.10 -61.15 37.91
N GLU A 164 -14.11 -62.30 37.22
CA GLU A 164 -13.90 -62.34 35.77
C GLU A 164 -15.05 -61.65 35.02
N VAL A 165 -16.30 -61.92 35.42
CA VAL A 165 -17.51 -61.30 34.84
C VAL A 165 -17.50 -59.79 35.08
N GLU A 166 -17.15 -59.34 36.28
CA GLU A 166 -17.06 -57.91 36.61
C GLU A 166 -16.05 -57.18 35.71
N LYS A 167 -14.85 -57.76 35.54
CA LYS A 167 -13.82 -57.20 34.63
C LYS A 167 -14.32 -57.08 33.19
N VAL A 168 -14.98 -58.12 32.68
CA VAL A 168 -15.54 -58.10 31.31
C VAL A 168 -16.67 -57.07 31.20
N ARG A 169 -17.52 -56.95 32.22
CA ARG A 169 -18.61 -55.97 32.26
C ARG A 169 -18.08 -54.54 32.25
N LEU A 170 -17.07 -54.23 33.07
CA LEU A 170 -16.40 -52.93 33.07
C LEU A 170 -15.77 -52.62 31.72
N LYS A 171 -15.08 -53.60 31.11
CA LYS A 171 -14.54 -53.44 29.75
C LYS A 171 -15.63 -53.17 28.72
N ASN A 172 -16.78 -53.86 28.80
CA ASN A 172 -17.91 -53.63 27.89
C ASN A 172 -18.49 -52.22 28.05
N ILE A 173 -18.69 -51.75 29.28
CA ILE A 173 -19.16 -50.38 29.58
C ILE A 173 -18.20 -49.34 29.02
N ASN A 174 -16.89 -49.54 29.22
CA ASN A 174 -15.86 -48.65 28.69
C ASN A 174 -15.87 -48.60 27.16
N LEU A 175 -15.95 -49.77 26.50
CA LEU A 175 -16.00 -49.86 25.05
C LEU A 175 -17.27 -49.23 24.48
N ARG A 176 -18.44 -49.45 25.09
CA ARG A 176 -19.70 -48.81 24.68
C ARG A 176 -19.63 -47.28 24.81
N THR A 177 -19.07 -46.79 25.92
CA THR A 177 -18.87 -45.36 26.13
C THR A 177 -17.91 -44.77 25.11
N HIS A 178 -16.83 -45.48 24.81
CA HIS A 178 -15.86 -45.05 23.81
C HIS A 178 -16.46 -45.03 22.40
N LEU A 179 -17.22 -46.06 22.04
CA LEU A 179 -17.95 -46.13 20.78
C LEU A 179 -18.91 -44.94 20.65
N LYS A 180 -19.72 -44.67 21.68
CA LYS A 180 -20.64 -43.51 21.68
C LYS A 180 -19.89 -42.18 21.51
N LYS A 181 -18.72 -42.02 22.13
CA LYS A 181 -17.88 -40.83 21.94
C LYS A 181 -17.38 -40.71 20.50
N LEU A 182 -16.94 -41.81 19.90
CA LEU A 182 -16.48 -41.82 18.50
C LEU A 182 -17.63 -41.52 17.53
N GLU A 183 -18.81 -42.10 17.75
CA GLU A 183 -20.00 -41.78 16.96
C GLU A 183 -20.38 -40.31 17.05
N GLN A 184 -20.35 -39.71 18.25
CA GLN A 184 -20.60 -38.28 18.43
C GLN A 184 -19.56 -37.41 17.72
N GLN A 185 -18.28 -37.79 17.78
CA GLN A 185 -17.21 -37.10 17.06
C GLN A 185 -17.38 -37.20 15.54
N LEU A 186 -17.76 -38.37 15.04
CA LEU A 186 -18.04 -38.58 13.62
C LEU A 186 -19.21 -37.69 13.18
N HIS A 187 -20.32 -37.74 13.91
CA HIS A 187 -21.51 -36.94 13.61
C HIS A 187 -21.20 -35.43 13.65
N ALA A 188 -20.40 -34.96 14.60
CA ALA A 188 -19.98 -33.55 14.65
C ALA A 188 -19.11 -33.16 13.44
N ARG A 189 -18.24 -34.06 12.97
CA ARG A 189 -17.45 -33.82 11.75
C ARG A 189 -18.32 -33.85 10.49
N GLU A 190 -19.30 -34.74 10.42
CA GLU A 190 -20.25 -34.81 9.31
C GLU A 190 -21.12 -33.55 9.25
N GLN A 191 -21.66 -33.08 10.39
CA GLN A 191 -22.44 -31.83 10.45
C GLN A 191 -21.65 -30.60 10.00
N LEU A 192 -20.34 -30.54 10.30
CA LEU A 192 -19.48 -29.47 9.78
C LEU A 192 -19.33 -29.56 8.24
N ALA A 193 -19.35 -30.78 7.69
CA ALA A 193 -19.15 -31.02 6.28
C ALA A 193 -20.44 -30.90 5.41
N GLU A 194 -21.63 -31.11 5.97
CA GLU A 194 -22.84 -31.41 5.18
C GLU A 194 -23.58 -30.21 4.54
N GLY A 195 -23.02 -28.99 4.51
CA GLY A 195 -23.69 -27.94 3.74
C GLY A 195 -22.99 -26.59 3.65
N LEU A 196 -22.38 -26.13 4.75
CA LEU A 196 -21.67 -24.85 4.75
C LEU A 196 -20.46 -24.90 3.82
N HIS A 197 -19.61 -25.93 3.99
CA HIS A 197 -18.40 -26.08 3.17
C HIS A 197 -18.68 -26.37 1.70
N LEU A 198 -19.78 -27.06 1.37
CA LEU A 198 -20.12 -27.32 -0.03
C LEU A 198 -20.57 -26.04 -0.74
N ILE A 199 -21.49 -25.28 -0.11
CA ILE A 199 -21.95 -24.00 -0.66
C ILE A 199 -20.79 -23.00 -0.76
N ASP A 200 -19.94 -22.90 0.27
CA ASP A 200 -18.75 -22.04 0.24
C ASP A 200 -17.78 -22.45 -0.87
N PHE A 201 -17.59 -23.76 -1.07
CA PHE A 201 -16.74 -24.29 -2.14
C PHE A 201 -17.33 -24.02 -3.54
N GLU A 202 -18.65 -24.21 -3.70
CA GLU A 202 -19.38 -23.87 -4.93
C GLU A 202 -19.28 -22.35 -5.22
N GLN A 203 -19.42 -21.51 -4.19
CA GLN A 203 -19.28 -20.06 -4.28
C GLN A 203 -17.87 -19.67 -4.71
N LEU A 204 -16.83 -20.26 -4.08
CA LEU A 204 -15.44 -20.02 -4.45
C LEU A 204 -15.16 -20.43 -5.90
N LYS A 205 -15.79 -21.51 -6.37
CA LYS A 205 -15.70 -21.97 -7.76
C LYS A 205 -16.34 -20.97 -8.74
N ILE A 206 -17.52 -20.45 -8.41
CA ILE A 206 -18.21 -19.41 -9.20
C ILE A 206 -17.36 -18.13 -9.25
N GLU A 207 -16.81 -17.70 -8.12
CA GLU A 207 -15.96 -16.52 -8.04
C GLU A 207 -14.68 -16.69 -8.86
N ASN A 208 -14.01 -17.84 -8.74
CA ASN A 208 -12.81 -18.13 -9.50
C ASN A 208 -13.08 -18.13 -11.02
N GLN A 209 -14.19 -18.73 -11.44
CA GLN A 209 -14.61 -18.71 -12.84
C GLN A 209 -14.89 -17.27 -13.32
N THR A 210 -15.64 -16.49 -12.54
CA THR A 210 -15.94 -15.08 -12.87
C THR A 210 -14.68 -14.22 -12.98
N LEU A 211 -13.69 -14.46 -12.10
CA LEU A 211 -12.40 -13.76 -12.15
C LEU A 211 -11.58 -14.17 -13.38
N ASN A 212 -11.57 -15.46 -13.75
CA ASN A 212 -10.90 -15.92 -14.96
C ASN A 212 -11.53 -15.32 -16.22
N GLU A 213 -12.86 -15.26 -16.31
CA GLU A 213 -13.56 -14.60 -17.43
C GLU A 213 -13.16 -13.11 -17.55
N LYS A 214 -13.05 -12.39 -16.43
CA LYS A 214 -12.57 -11.00 -16.43
C LYS A 214 -11.10 -10.89 -16.87
N ILE A 215 -10.25 -11.83 -16.48
CA ILE A 215 -8.84 -11.86 -16.90
C ILE A 215 -8.76 -12.09 -18.41
N GLU A 216 -9.55 -13.00 -18.96
CA GLU A 216 -9.63 -13.25 -20.41
C GLU A 216 -10.11 -12.02 -21.18
N GLU A 217 -11.18 -11.37 -20.72
CA GLU A 217 -11.70 -10.15 -21.34
C GLU A 217 -10.64 -9.02 -21.37
N ARG A 218 -9.94 -8.80 -20.25
CA ARG A 218 -8.85 -7.80 -20.18
C ARG A 218 -7.67 -8.18 -21.04
N ASN A 219 -7.33 -9.46 -21.14
CA ASN A 219 -6.27 -9.94 -22.04
C ASN A 219 -6.62 -9.68 -23.50
N GLU A 220 -7.88 -9.91 -23.91
CA GLU A 220 -8.33 -9.59 -25.26
C GLU A 220 -8.27 -8.09 -25.56
N GLU A 221 -8.71 -7.24 -24.62
CA GLU A 221 -8.60 -5.79 -24.77
C GLU A 221 -7.14 -5.32 -24.88
N LEU A 222 -6.26 -5.86 -24.04
CA LEU A 222 -4.83 -5.59 -24.10
C LEU A 222 -4.29 -5.99 -25.47
N HIS A 223 -4.74 -7.12 -26.01
CA HIS A 223 -4.33 -7.56 -27.33
C HIS A 223 -4.84 -6.64 -28.45
N LYS A 224 -6.09 -6.15 -28.35
CA LYS A 224 -6.66 -5.14 -29.26
C LYS A 224 -5.88 -3.82 -29.20
N LEU A 225 -5.52 -3.36 -28.00
CA LEU A 225 -4.73 -2.14 -27.80
C LEU A 225 -3.32 -2.29 -28.40
N ARG A 226 -2.63 -3.41 -28.17
CA ARG A 226 -1.33 -3.68 -28.79
C ARG A 226 -1.40 -3.61 -30.32
N LYS A 227 -2.42 -4.20 -30.95
CA LYS A 227 -2.64 -4.11 -32.40
C LYS A 227 -2.83 -2.66 -32.86
N LYS A 228 -3.65 -1.87 -32.15
CA LYS A 228 -3.83 -0.44 -32.43
C LYS A 228 -2.50 0.31 -32.34
N THR A 229 -1.73 0.12 -31.26
CA THR A 229 -0.42 0.75 -31.08
C THR A 229 0.53 0.40 -32.23
N THR A 230 0.62 -0.87 -32.62
CA THR A 230 1.47 -1.27 -33.76
C THR A 230 1.05 -0.57 -35.05
N SER A 231 -0.25 -0.51 -35.35
CA SER A 231 -0.76 0.19 -36.53
C SER A 231 -0.49 1.70 -36.47
N THR A 232 -0.69 2.34 -35.33
CA THR A 232 -0.37 3.76 -35.14
C THR A 232 1.12 4.03 -35.33
N VAL A 233 2.01 3.17 -34.81
CA VAL A 233 3.46 3.31 -35.02
C VAL A 233 3.81 3.20 -36.50
N GLN A 234 3.22 2.24 -37.24
CA GLN A 234 3.43 2.12 -38.69
C GLN A 234 3.00 3.39 -39.43
N VAL A 235 1.80 3.91 -39.14
CA VAL A 235 1.31 5.16 -39.75
C VAL A 235 2.23 6.34 -39.41
N LEU A 236 2.68 6.45 -38.16
CA LEU A 236 3.58 7.51 -37.72
C LEU A 236 4.95 7.42 -38.39
N THR A 237 5.47 6.21 -38.62
CA THR A 237 6.68 5.97 -39.40
C THR A 237 6.51 6.45 -40.84
N HIS A 238 5.43 6.06 -41.53
CA HIS A 238 5.17 6.51 -42.90
C HIS A 238 5.02 8.04 -43.00
N ILE A 239 4.37 8.68 -42.03
CA ILE A 239 4.24 10.14 -41.98
C ILE A 239 5.62 10.79 -41.77
N LYS A 240 6.45 10.23 -40.89
CA LYS A 240 7.80 10.72 -40.61
C LYS A 240 8.69 10.63 -41.85
N GLU A 241 8.64 9.53 -42.58
CA GLU A 241 9.37 9.33 -43.84
C GLU A 241 8.93 10.35 -44.90
N LYS A 242 7.61 10.51 -45.11
CA LYS A 242 7.06 11.51 -46.04
C LYS A 242 7.47 12.94 -45.64
N LEU A 243 7.43 13.27 -44.35
CA LEU A 243 7.85 14.57 -43.86
C LEU A 243 9.33 14.82 -44.13
N GLN A 244 10.20 13.83 -43.87
CA GLN A 244 11.63 13.94 -44.18
C GLN A 244 11.88 14.15 -45.67
N PHE A 245 11.16 13.44 -46.54
CA PHE A 245 11.23 13.63 -47.99
C PHE A 245 10.84 15.06 -48.40
N VAL A 246 9.69 15.55 -47.94
CA VAL A 246 9.22 16.91 -48.25
C VAL A 246 10.14 17.98 -47.68
N LEU A 247 10.72 17.77 -46.49
CA LEU A 247 11.70 18.69 -45.92
C LEU A 247 12.98 18.76 -46.75
N ALA A 248 13.47 17.62 -47.26
CA ALA A 248 14.63 17.58 -48.15
C ALA A 248 14.35 18.32 -49.46
N GLU A 249 13.18 18.09 -50.07
CA GLU A 249 12.73 18.79 -51.27
C GLU A 249 12.55 20.30 -51.04
N ASN A 250 12.01 20.69 -49.89
CA ASN A 250 11.89 22.10 -49.53
C ASN A 250 13.26 22.77 -49.36
N GLN A 251 14.24 22.05 -48.82
CA GLN A 251 15.62 22.54 -48.72
C GLN A 251 16.27 22.71 -50.09
N THR A 252 16.07 21.80 -51.04
CA THR A 252 16.58 21.96 -52.41
C THR A 252 15.93 23.13 -53.11
N LEU A 253 14.60 23.26 -53.04
CA LEU A 253 13.87 24.40 -53.61
C LEU A 253 14.29 25.74 -53.00
N LYS A 254 14.57 25.79 -51.69
CA LYS A 254 15.12 26.98 -51.04
C LYS A 254 16.50 27.38 -51.58
N LYS A 255 17.37 26.40 -51.86
CA LYS A 255 18.67 26.66 -52.48
C LYS A 255 18.50 27.18 -53.90
N GLU A 256 17.68 26.52 -54.72
CA GLU A 256 17.38 26.96 -56.09
C GLU A 256 16.79 28.38 -56.12
N SER A 257 15.87 28.69 -55.19
CA SER A 257 15.32 30.04 -55.06
C SER A 257 16.38 31.07 -54.71
N ALA A 258 17.31 30.75 -53.80
CA ALA A 258 18.40 31.64 -53.44
C ALA A 258 19.38 31.88 -54.61
N GLU A 259 19.71 30.83 -55.37
CA GLU A 259 20.54 30.93 -56.58
C GLU A 259 19.85 31.78 -57.67
N LEU A 260 18.54 31.62 -57.85
CA LEU A 260 17.73 32.45 -58.75
C LEU A 260 17.68 33.91 -58.32
N GLU A 261 17.54 34.18 -57.01
CA GLU A 261 17.59 35.54 -56.47
C GLU A 261 18.96 36.19 -56.71
N GLU A 262 20.05 35.45 -56.50
CA GLU A 262 21.41 35.93 -56.79
C GLU A 262 21.63 36.17 -58.30
N ALA A 263 21.17 35.27 -59.16
CA ALA A 263 21.22 35.47 -60.60
C ALA A 263 20.41 36.71 -61.03
N LEU A 264 19.26 36.94 -60.38
CA LEU A 264 18.41 38.10 -60.62
C LEU A 264 19.08 39.41 -60.18
N THR A 265 19.73 39.44 -59.01
CA THR A 265 20.47 40.64 -58.55
C THR A 265 21.62 40.97 -59.49
N VAL A 266 22.42 39.97 -59.89
CA VAL A 266 23.49 40.14 -60.88
C VAL A 266 22.95 40.68 -62.21
N ASN A 267 21.82 40.16 -62.69
CA ASN A 267 21.19 40.64 -63.93
C ASN A 267 20.63 42.07 -63.77
N ARG A 268 20.06 42.42 -62.61
CA ARG A 268 19.63 43.79 -62.29
C ARG A 268 20.81 44.77 -62.33
N ASP A 269 21.96 44.38 -61.77
CA ASP A 269 23.18 45.20 -61.79
C ASP A 269 23.74 45.37 -63.20
N LYS A 270 23.78 44.29 -63.99
CA LYS A 270 24.17 44.35 -65.42
C LYS A 270 23.25 45.28 -66.20
N LEU A 271 21.94 45.18 -65.98
CA LEU A 271 20.96 46.06 -66.62
C LEU A 271 21.15 47.53 -66.22
N ALA A 272 21.41 47.80 -64.94
CA ALA A 272 21.69 49.15 -64.44
C ALA A 272 22.95 49.75 -65.10
N LYS A 273 24.04 48.98 -65.21
CA LYS A 273 25.25 49.39 -65.92
C LYS A 273 24.97 49.69 -67.40
N LYS A 274 24.26 48.80 -68.09
CA LYS A 274 23.88 48.98 -69.50
C LYS A 274 22.97 50.19 -69.73
N LYS A 275 22.01 50.46 -68.82
CA LYS A 275 21.20 51.68 -68.85
C LYS A 275 22.07 52.93 -68.70
N LYS A 276 23.03 52.92 -67.78
CA LYS A 276 23.97 54.04 -67.59
C LYS A 276 24.85 54.28 -68.82
N GLU A 277 25.41 53.23 -69.42
CA GLU A 277 26.16 53.31 -70.68
C GLU A 277 25.30 53.89 -71.82
N ARG A 278 24.07 53.39 -71.98
CA ARG A 278 23.10 53.90 -72.95
C ARG A 278 22.81 55.39 -72.72
N ASP A 279 22.61 55.81 -71.49
CA ASP A 279 22.29 57.21 -71.17
C ASP A 279 23.49 58.14 -71.42
N VAL A 280 24.72 57.69 -71.13
CA VAL A 280 25.95 58.40 -71.50
C VAL A 280 26.08 58.53 -73.01
N ASN A 281 25.89 57.44 -73.75
CA ASN A 281 25.94 57.46 -75.22
C ASN A 281 24.85 58.36 -75.81
N ARG A 282 23.64 58.35 -75.24
CA ARG A 282 22.55 59.25 -75.65
C ARG A 282 22.90 60.70 -75.41
N GLN A 283 23.46 61.04 -74.24
CA GLN A 283 23.93 62.40 -73.95
C GLN A 283 25.06 62.81 -74.90
N MET A 284 26.00 61.91 -75.20
CA MET A 284 27.10 62.18 -76.13
C MET A 284 26.61 62.37 -77.57
N ALA A 285 25.68 61.53 -78.04
CA ALA A 285 25.03 61.70 -79.33
C ALA A 285 24.26 63.03 -79.41
N GLN A 286 23.58 63.43 -78.33
CA GLN A 286 22.90 64.72 -78.26
C GLN A 286 23.88 65.89 -78.31
N LYS A 287 25.03 65.80 -77.63
CA LYS A 287 26.13 66.80 -77.70
C LYS A 287 26.77 66.87 -79.10
N LEU A 288 26.97 65.73 -79.75
CA LEU A 288 27.49 65.68 -81.13
C LEU A 288 26.46 66.30 -82.09
N LYS A 289 25.19 65.95 -81.96
CA LYS A 289 24.10 66.55 -82.75
C LYS A 289 23.99 68.07 -82.56
N SER A 290 24.22 68.59 -81.36
CA SER A 290 24.26 70.04 -81.14
C SER A 290 25.49 70.70 -81.78
N LYS A 291 26.63 70.01 -81.87
CA LYS A 291 27.82 70.49 -82.59
C LYS A 291 27.64 70.43 -84.11
N GLU A 292 26.97 69.40 -84.62
CA GLU A 292 26.59 69.28 -86.04
C GLU A 292 25.59 70.36 -86.50
N GLY A 293 24.91 71.05 -85.57
CA GLY A 293 24.02 72.16 -85.92
C GLY A 293 24.75 73.28 -86.68
N PHE A 294 26.05 73.45 -86.45
CA PHE A 294 26.88 74.41 -87.19
C PHE A 294 27.17 73.94 -88.63
N ALA A 295 27.33 72.63 -88.83
CA ALA A 295 27.61 72.03 -90.14
C ALA A 295 26.35 71.81 -91.01
N LYS A 296 25.15 71.99 -90.46
CA LYS A 296 23.86 71.86 -91.19
C LYS A 296 23.16 73.20 -91.43
N SER A 297 23.74 74.31 -91.00
CA SER A 297 23.18 75.62 -91.29
C SER A 297 23.55 76.00 -92.72
N GLU A 298 22.62 75.75 -93.64
CA GLU A 298 22.76 76.07 -95.07
C GLU A 298 23.07 77.55 -95.29
N LEU A 299 22.47 78.45 -94.49
CA LEU A 299 22.81 79.88 -94.45
C LEU A 299 24.27 80.18 -94.10
N LEU A 300 24.87 79.37 -93.23
CA LEU A 300 26.26 79.56 -92.80
C LEU A 300 27.25 78.97 -93.81
N ILE A 301 26.85 77.92 -94.52
CA ILE A 301 27.59 77.37 -95.67
C ILE A 301 27.54 78.38 -96.81
N GLU A 302 26.37 78.92 -97.14
CA GLU A 302 26.20 79.98 -98.14
C GLU A 302 26.99 81.26 -97.81
N ASP A 303 27.08 81.66 -96.53
CA ASP A 303 27.91 82.80 -96.10
C ASP A 303 29.42 82.49 -96.24
N TYR A 304 29.83 81.26 -95.97
CA TYR A 304 31.22 80.82 -96.17
C TYR A 304 31.58 80.79 -97.66
N GLU A 305 30.71 80.24 -98.50
CA GLU A 305 30.85 80.23 -99.96
C GLU A 305 30.84 81.65 -100.56
N LYS A 306 29.98 82.55 -100.05
CA LYS A 306 30.00 83.97 -100.42
C LYS A 306 31.31 84.65 -100.05
N ARG A 307 31.83 84.41 -98.85
CA ARG A 307 33.13 84.95 -98.44
C ARG A 307 34.28 84.41 -99.28
N GLU A 308 34.21 83.15 -99.68
CA GLU A 308 35.18 82.56 -100.59
C GLU A 308 35.11 83.22 -101.98
N ALA A 309 33.91 83.46 -102.50
CA ALA A 309 33.71 84.19 -103.76
C ALA A 309 34.18 85.66 -103.67
N ASP A 310 33.88 86.36 -102.57
CA ASP A 310 34.31 87.74 -102.34
C ASP A 310 35.85 87.85 -102.28
N LEU A 311 36.54 86.85 -101.72
CA LEU A 311 38.00 86.78 -101.72
C LEU A 311 38.57 86.66 -103.12
N VAL A 312 37.98 85.82 -103.97
CA VAL A 312 38.39 85.65 -105.37
C VAL A 312 38.18 86.95 -106.15
N ASP A 313 37.07 87.65 -105.93
CA ASP A 313 36.80 88.94 -106.57
C ASP A 313 37.76 90.05 -106.09
N LEU A 314 38.12 90.06 -104.80
CA LEU A 314 39.13 90.96 -104.24
C LEU A 314 40.53 90.71 -104.84
N GLU A 315 40.94 89.45 -104.99
CA GLU A 315 42.19 89.08 -105.65
C GLU A 315 42.22 89.54 -107.11
N ARG A 316 41.10 89.36 -107.83
CA ARG A 316 40.95 89.86 -109.19
C ARG A 316 41.04 91.38 -109.27
N ARG A 317 40.39 92.11 -108.35
CA ARG A 317 40.45 93.59 -108.28
C ARG A 317 41.87 94.08 -107.99
N LEU A 318 42.60 93.35 -107.15
CA LEU A 318 44.00 93.62 -106.83
C LEU A 318 44.89 93.42 -108.07
N ALA A 319 44.64 92.37 -108.86
CA ALA A 319 45.32 92.14 -110.12
C ALA A 319 45.02 93.24 -111.18
N GLU A 320 43.75 93.68 -111.28
CA GLU A 320 43.34 94.79 -112.16
C GLU A 320 44.02 96.12 -111.76
N LEU A 321 44.08 96.44 -110.45
CA LEU A 321 44.78 97.63 -109.95
C LEU A 321 46.30 97.54 -110.18
N MET A 322 46.91 96.35 -110.05
CA MET A 322 48.32 96.14 -110.38
C MET A 322 48.62 96.34 -111.88
N GLN A 323 47.70 95.95 -112.76
CA GLN A 323 47.81 96.21 -114.20
C GLN A 323 47.68 97.70 -114.53
N GLN A 324 46.74 98.41 -113.90
CA GLN A 324 46.62 99.86 -114.04
C GLN A 324 47.86 100.59 -113.52
N TYR A 325 48.40 100.16 -112.38
CA TYR A 325 49.65 100.70 -111.84
C TYR A 325 50.80 100.53 -112.85
N LYS A 326 50.97 99.32 -113.41
CA LYS A 326 51.97 99.05 -114.48
C LYS A 326 51.77 99.90 -115.73
N TYR A 327 50.52 100.13 -116.15
CA TYR A 327 50.21 100.99 -117.29
C TYR A 327 50.62 102.45 -117.04
N PHE A 328 50.32 102.98 -115.85
CA PHE A 328 50.73 104.34 -115.47
C PHE A 328 52.25 104.46 -115.21
N THR A 329 52.94 103.39 -114.79
CA THR A 329 54.40 103.43 -114.59
C THR A 329 55.18 103.47 -115.91
N ASN A 330 54.62 102.94 -117.01
CA ASN A 330 55.29 102.92 -118.32
C ASN A 330 55.14 104.23 -119.12
N LEU A 331 54.22 105.14 -118.74
CA LEU A 331 54.07 106.46 -119.39
C LEU A 331 55.04 107.53 -118.83
N GLN A 332 55.90 107.20 -117.87
CA GLN A 332 56.78 108.14 -117.18
C GLN A 332 58.28 107.94 -117.44
N LYS A 333 58.68 107.69 -118.70
CA LYS A 333 60.07 107.85 -119.15
C LYS A 333 60.16 108.65 -120.47
N PRO A 334 60.95 109.74 -120.54
CA PRO A 334 61.07 110.58 -121.75
C PRO A 334 62.29 110.25 -122.65
N ALA A 335 62.09 110.57 -123.95
CA ALA A 335 63.03 111.03 -125.01
C ALA A 335 63.71 110.05 -126.02
N ASN A 336 63.23 110.16 -127.28
CA ASN A 336 63.85 109.99 -128.61
C ASN A 336 64.85 108.85 -128.92
N SER A 337 64.39 107.88 -129.72
CA SER A 337 64.78 107.61 -131.12
C SER A 337 63.70 106.77 -131.80
#